data_AF-A0A5K0XKE1-F1
#
_entry.id   AF-A0A5K0XKE1-F1
#
_cell.length_a   1.000
_cell.length_b   1.000
_cell.length_c   1.000
_cell.angle_alpha   90.00
_cell.angle_beta   90.00
_cell.angle_gamma   90.00
#
_symmetry.space_group_name_H-M   'P 1'
#
loop_
_entity.id
_entity.type
_entity.pdbx_description
1 polymer ?
#
loop_
_entity_poly.entity_id
_entity_poly.type
_entity_poly.pdbx_seq_one_letter_code
_entity_poly.pdbx_strand_id
1 'polypeptide(L)'
;EVAGFGSSTSDTGKGKSKQSARRITHGFHLVKGKSRHAMEDYLVAQFRQVKNSELGLFAIFDGHLGHDVPNYLKGNLFENILNE
;
A
#
# COMPACT_ATOMS: atom_id res chain seq x y z
N GLU A 1 -2.81 -4.89 38.12
CA GLU A 1 -2.83 -3.70 37.26
C GLU A 1 -2.89 -4.19 35.82
N VAL A 2 -3.98 -3.91 35.10
CA VAL A 2 -4.17 -4.35 33.70
C VAL A 2 -4.02 -3.14 32.80
N ALA A 3 -3.01 -3.15 31.94
CA ALA A 3 -2.89 -2.29 30.77
C ALA A 3 -1.94 -3.02 29.81
N GLY A 4 -2.25 -3.38 28.58
CA GLY A 4 -3.39 -3.19 27.68
C GLY A 4 -2.85 -3.71 26.35
N PHE A 5 -3.39 -4.82 25.85
CA PHE A 5 -2.92 -5.45 24.61
C PHE A 5 -3.25 -4.55 23.42
N GLY A 6 -2.34 -3.65 23.06
CA GLY A 6 -2.37 -2.98 21.75
C GLY A 6 -1.89 -3.96 20.69
N SER A 7 -2.83 -4.62 20.01
CA SER A 7 -2.53 -5.37 18.78
C SER A 7 -1.89 -4.38 17.78
N SER A 8 -0.57 -4.43 17.64
CA SER A 8 0.11 -3.72 16.56
C SER A 8 -0.33 -4.38 15.25
N THR A 9 -1.19 -3.71 14.49
CA THR A 9 -1.66 -4.18 13.19
C THR A 9 -0.51 -4.11 12.19
N SER A 10 0.39 -5.09 12.23
CA SER A 10 1.38 -5.31 11.18
C SER A 10 0.64 -5.77 9.93
N ASP A 11 0.71 -4.97 8.86
CA ASP A 11 0.21 -5.40 7.56
C ASP A 11 1.38 -5.98 6.76
N THR A 12 1.26 -7.26 6.40
CA THR A 12 2.26 -7.96 5.58
C THR A 12 1.56 -8.50 4.36
N GLY A 13 2.21 -8.37 3.21
CA GLY A 13 1.63 -8.86 1.96
C GLY A 13 2.69 -9.22 0.94
N LYS A 14 2.24 -9.97 -0.05
CA LYS A 14 3.05 -10.38 -1.19
C LYS A 14 2.15 -10.68 -2.37
N GLY A 15 2.72 -10.64 -3.56
CA GLY A 15 1.98 -10.97 -4.78
C GLY A 15 2.90 -11.22 -5.96
N LYS A 16 2.27 -11.64 -7.06
CA LYS A 16 2.96 -11.93 -8.31
C LYS A 16 2.07 -11.64 -9.50
N SER A 17 2.68 -11.27 -10.62
CA SER A 17 2.00 -11.05 -11.91
C SER A 17 1.36 -12.34 -12.40
N LYS A 18 0.15 -12.25 -12.98
CA LYS A 18 -0.61 -13.42 -13.43
C LYS A 18 -0.46 -13.69 -14.92
N GLN A 19 -0.31 -12.66 -15.75
CA GLN A 19 -0.45 -12.78 -17.21
C GLN A 19 0.67 -12.12 -18.01
N SER A 20 1.56 -11.39 -17.36
CA SER A 20 2.74 -10.83 -18.01
C SER A 20 3.73 -11.92 -18.47
N ALA A 21 4.25 -11.78 -19.69
CA ALA A 21 5.42 -12.54 -20.18
C ALA A 21 6.64 -12.39 -19.25
N ARG A 22 6.66 -11.30 -18.46
CA ARG A 22 7.65 -11.00 -17.43
C ARG A 22 7.09 -11.35 -16.05
N ARG A 23 7.75 -12.27 -15.34
CA ARG A 23 7.35 -12.68 -13.99
C ARG A 23 7.76 -11.63 -12.96
N ILE A 24 6.83 -10.80 -12.52
CA ILE A 24 7.05 -9.83 -11.44
C ILE A 24 6.53 -10.43 -10.14
N THR A 25 7.32 -10.37 -9.07
CA THR A 25 6.93 -10.77 -7.72
C THR A 25 7.25 -9.64 -6.75
N HIS A 26 6.42 -9.42 -5.75
CA HIS A 26 6.63 -8.39 -4.74
C HIS A 26 6.28 -8.91 -3.34
N GLY A 27 6.79 -8.22 -2.34
CA GLY A 27 6.48 -8.40 -0.93
C GLY A 27 6.58 -7.06 -0.20
N PHE A 28 5.86 -6.91 0.91
CA PHE A 28 5.91 -5.73 1.75
C PHE A 28 5.62 -6.06 3.22
N HIS A 29 6.07 -5.16 4.08
CA HIS A 29 5.79 -5.18 5.51
C HIS A 29 5.61 -3.74 5.98
N LEU A 30 4.45 -3.45 6.54
CA LEU A 30 4.07 -2.14 7.07
C LEU A 30 3.91 -2.27 8.58
N VAL A 31 4.75 -1.55 9.33
CA VAL A 31 4.80 -1.61 10.79
C VAL A 31 4.86 -0.21 11.38
N LYS A 32 3.96 0.09 12.32
CA LYS A 32 4.03 1.33 13.08
C LYS A 32 5.33 1.37 13.89
N GLY A 33 6.13 2.42 13.70
CA GLY A 33 7.31 2.68 14.51
C GLY A 33 7.00 3.00 15.98
N LYS A 34 8.04 3.22 16.78
CA LYS A 34 7.94 3.47 18.24
C LYS A 34 7.35 4.84 18.61
N SER A 35 7.05 5.68 17.62
CA SER A 35 6.52 7.03 17.83
C SER A 35 5.15 7.02 18.50
N ARG A 36 4.85 8.10 19.24
CA ARG A 36 3.50 8.36 19.77
C ARG A 36 2.52 8.77 18.68
N HIS A 37 3.01 9.31 17.56
CA HIS A 37 2.19 9.61 16.40
C HIS A 37 1.53 8.35 15.83
N ALA A 38 0.38 8.50 15.18
CA ALA A 38 -0.28 7.42 14.47
C ALA A 38 0.56 6.97 13.26
N MET A 39 0.24 5.81 12.68
CA MET A 39 0.89 5.36 11.46
C MET A 39 0.32 6.14 10.26
N GLU A 40 1.11 7.05 9.69
CA GLU A 40 0.69 7.89 8.56
C GLU A 40 1.16 7.35 7.19
N ASP A 41 1.99 6.31 7.18
CA ASP A 41 2.43 5.60 5.98
C ASP A 41 1.32 4.74 5.39
N TYR A 42 1.12 4.83 4.08
CA TYR A 42 0.23 3.98 3.31
C TYR A 42 1.00 3.28 2.21
N LEU A 43 0.61 2.05 1.90
CA LEU A 43 1.21 1.25 0.84
C LEU A 43 0.16 0.81 -0.18
N VAL A 44 0.56 0.81 -1.45
CA VAL A 44 -0.14 0.15 -2.55
C VAL A 44 0.82 -0.86 -3.18
N ALA A 45 0.34 -2.09 -3.35
CA ALA A 45 1.02 -3.12 -4.12
C ALA A 45 -0.04 -3.93 -4.88
N GLN A 46 -0.43 -3.46 -6.06
CA GLN A 46 -1.53 -4.05 -6.81
C GLN A 46 -1.21 -4.20 -8.30
N PHE A 47 -1.73 -5.28 -8.88
CA PHE A 47 -1.76 -5.50 -10.32
C PHE A 47 -3.18 -5.25 -10.83
N ARG A 48 -3.29 -4.71 -12.04
CA ARG A 48 -4.56 -4.51 -12.75
C ARG A 48 -4.39 -4.86 -14.20
N GLN A 49 -5.41 -5.50 -14.77
CA GLN A 49 -5.47 -5.65 -16.22
C GLN A 49 -6.05 -4.41 -16.90
N VAL A 50 -5.29 -3.84 -17.83
CA VAL A 50 -5.70 -2.68 -18.63
C VAL A 50 -5.53 -3.03 -20.10
N LYS A 51 -6.65 -3.12 -20.82
CA LYS A 51 -6.70 -3.63 -22.20
C LYS A 51 -6.05 -5.03 -22.28
N ASN A 52 -4.93 -5.15 -22.99
CA ASN A 52 -4.21 -6.40 -23.20
C ASN A 52 -2.91 -6.48 -22.37
N SER A 53 -2.74 -5.61 -21.36
CA SER A 53 -1.49 -5.48 -20.60
C SER A 53 -1.73 -5.41 -19.10
N GLU A 54 -1.01 -6.24 -18.36
CA GLU A 54 -1.03 -6.23 -16.89
C GLU A 54 -0.12 -5.11 -16.41
N LEU A 55 -0.70 -4.14 -15.73
CA LEU A 55 0.02 -3.01 -15.14
C LEU A 55 0.07 -3.19 -13.63
N GLY A 56 1.17 -2.80 -13.01
CA GLY A 56 1.34 -2.82 -11.56
C GLY A 56 1.61 -1.44 -11.02
N LEU A 57 0.93 -1.07 -9.93
CA LEU A 57 1.30 0.09 -9.11
C LEU A 57 1.87 -0.40 -7.78
N PHE A 58 3.08 0.05 -7.49
CA PHE A 58 3.79 -0.17 -6.23
C PHE A 58 4.22 1.19 -5.70
N ALA A 59 3.65 1.61 -4.57
CA ALA A 59 3.88 2.94 -4.03
C ALA A 59 3.83 2.92 -2.49
N ILE A 60 4.60 3.82 -1.90
CA ILE A 60 4.57 4.16 -0.48
C ILE A 60 4.23 5.64 -0.39
N PHE A 61 3.23 5.99 0.40
CA PHE A 61 2.84 7.36 0.70
C PHE A 61 3.19 7.63 2.15
N ASP A 62 4.22 8.45 2.38
CA ASP A 62 4.62 8.93 3.69
C ASP A 62 3.71 10.11 4.06
N GLY A 63 2.74 9.86 4.94
CA GLY A 63 1.80 10.88 5.39
C GLY A 63 2.46 11.85 6.35
N HIS A 64 2.01 13.11 6.32
CA HIS A 64 2.44 14.12 7.27
C HIS A 64 1.24 14.95 7.71
N LEU A 65 1.05 15.06 9.03
CA LEU A 65 -0.03 15.84 9.65
C LEU A 65 -1.43 15.28 9.34
N GLY A 66 -1.56 13.96 9.21
CA GLY A 66 -2.84 13.28 9.05
C GLY A 66 -2.83 12.15 8.01
N HIS A 67 -3.96 11.45 7.95
CA HIS A 67 -4.14 10.24 7.14
C HIS A 67 -4.89 10.48 5.83
N ASP A 68 -5.52 11.64 5.66
CA ASP A 68 -6.49 11.86 4.59
C ASP A 68 -5.84 11.84 3.20
N VAL A 69 -4.71 12.54 3.04
CA VAL A 69 -3.97 12.59 1.78
C VAL A 69 -3.40 11.22 1.37
N PRO A 70 -2.60 10.52 2.19
CA PRO A 70 -2.05 9.22 1.80
C PRO A 70 -3.16 8.16 1.61
N ASN A 71 -4.26 8.24 2.35
CA ASN A 71 -5.43 7.38 2.13
C ASN A 71 -6.14 7.68 0.80
N TYR A 72 -6.30 8.97 0.46
CA TYR A 72 -6.86 9.38 -0.84
C TYR A 72 -5.98 8.87 -2.00
N LEU A 73 -4.66 9.02 -1.90
CA LEU A 73 -3.74 8.51 -2.91
C LEU A 73 -3.81 6.99 -3.04
N LYS A 74 -3.88 6.25 -1.93
CA LYS A 74 -4.06 4.79 -1.93
C LYS A 74 -5.28 4.34 -2.71
N GLY A 75 -6.40 5.06 -2.60
CA GLY A 75 -7.65 4.74 -3.29
C GLY A 75 -7.72 5.19 -4.74
N ASN A 76 -7.08 6.31 -5.10
CA ASN A 76 -7.38 7.03 -6.34
C ASN A 76 -6.19 7.15 -7.31
N LEU A 77 -4.94 7.09 -6.83
CA LEU A 77 -3.78 7.44 -7.66
C LEU A 77 -3.65 6.53 -8.90
N PHE A 78 -3.87 5.23 -8.75
CA PHE A 78 -3.75 4.32 -9.89
C PHE A 78 -4.80 4.62 -10.96
N GLU A 79 -6.05 4.86 -10.56
CA GLU A 79 -7.10 5.23 -11.53
C GLU A 79 -6.77 6.55 -12.22
N ASN A 80 -6.32 7.55 -11.47
CA ASN A 80 -6.01 8.86 -12.04
C ASN A 80 -4.91 8.75 -13.09
N ILE A 81 -3.80 8.05 -12.80
CA ILE A 81 -2.69 7.83 -13.75
C ILE A 81 -3.17 7.09 -15.02
N LEU A 82 -4.12 6.15 -14.88
CA LEU A 82 -4.63 5.39 -16.03
C LEU A 82 -5.58 6.18 -16.92
N ASN A 83 -6.12 7.31 -16.43
CA ASN A 83 -7.10 8.14 -17.11
C ASN A 83 -6.56 9.53 -17.51
N GLU A 84 -5.27 9.81 -17.30
CA GLU A 84 -4.56 10.96 -17.90
C GLU A 84 -4.29 10.74 -19.40
#